data_AF-A0A2P5FVH3-F1
#
_entry.id   AF-A0A2P5FVH3-F1
#
_cell.length_a   1.000
_cell.length_b   1.000
_cell.length_c   1.000
_cell.angle_alpha   90.00
_cell.angle_beta   90.00
_cell.angle_gamma   90.00
#
_symmetry.space_group_name_H-M   'P 1'
#
loop_
_entity.id
_entity.type
_entity.pdbx_description
1 polymer ?
#
loop_
_entity_poly.entity_id
_entity_poly.type
_entity_poly.pdbx_seq_one_letter_code
_entity_poly.pdbx_strand_id
1 'polypeptide(L)'
;MAILDDLESFSKLQKTQRYIDILFQKVEDALEKGCNDPEYQQQQQQQLIEDCNALANDIEDEIVVIHDFIRDKYGLKFPELESLVPDPVDYARIVKRIGNEMDLTKVDLEGLLPSPVAMVVSITASTTSGEPLAEQALRETIEACDRVLSLDSAKKKLADFVETTRRIGSDASL
;
A
#
# COMPACT_ATOMS: atom_id res chain seq x y z
N MET A 1 4.07 -18.68 17.67
CA MET A 1 4.94 -17.99 16.69
C MET A 1 4.27 -16.71 16.19
N ALA A 2 2.99 -16.74 15.80
CA ALA A 2 2.21 -15.57 15.35
C ALA A 2 2.26 -14.28 16.23
N ILE A 3 2.26 -14.39 17.56
CA ILE A 3 2.22 -13.20 18.45
C ILE A 3 3.50 -12.34 18.37
N LEU A 4 4.66 -12.96 18.05
CA LEU A 4 5.93 -12.25 17.90
C LEU A 4 6.00 -11.52 16.56
N ASP A 5 5.50 -12.14 15.48
CA ASP A 5 5.38 -11.50 14.17
C ASP A 5 4.42 -10.31 14.20
N ASP A 6 3.30 -10.40 14.93
CA ASP A 6 2.34 -9.30 15.08
C ASP A 6 2.94 -8.08 15.80
N LEU A 7 3.70 -8.31 16.87
CA LEU A 7 4.38 -7.24 17.63
C LEU A 7 5.52 -6.60 16.84
N GLU A 8 6.29 -7.40 16.10
CA GLU A 8 7.37 -6.91 15.27
C GLU A 8 6.83 -6.12 14.07
N SER A 9 5.78 -6.62 13.43
CA SER A 9 5.04 -5.93 12.39
C SER A 9 4.54 -4.60 12.94
N PHE A 10 3.79 -4.59 14.05
CA PHE A 10 3.29 -3.37 14.71
C PHE A 10 4.39 -2.34 15.02
N SER A 11 5.56 -2.80 15.46
CA SER A 11 6.73 -1.94 15.72
C SER A 11 7.28 -1.32 14.43
N LYS A 12 7.35 -2.09 13.34
CA LYS A 12 7.71 -1.57 12.00
C LYS A 12 6.66 -0.55 11.53
N LEU A 13 5.37 -0.84 11.68
CA LEU A 13 4.24 0.05 11.31
C LEU A 13 4.37 1.45 11.92
N GLN A 14 4.64 1.54 13.23
CA GLN A 14 4.77 2.83 13.90
C GLN A 14 6.04 3.59 13.49
N LYS A 15 7.10 2.88 13.12
CA LYS A 15 8.35 3.47 12.66
C LYS A 15 8.19 4.05 11.26
N THR A 16 7.60 3.31 10.32
CA THR A 16 7.34 3.77 8.96
C THR A 16 6.48 5.03 8.97
N GLN A 17 5.39 5.04 9.75
CA GLN A 17 4.51 6.21 9.85
C GLN A 17 5.22 7.44 10.42
N ARG A 18 6.02 7.29 11.48
CA ARG A 18 6.81 8.39 12.04
C ARG A 18 7.88 8.87 11.07
N TYR A 19 8.49 7.96 10.33
CA TYR A 19 9.51 8.29 9.36
C TYR A 19 8.93 9.09 8.19
N ILE A 20 7.73 8.71 7.72
CA ILE A 20 6.93 9.49 6.77
C ILE A 20 6.74 10.92 7.29
N ASP A 21 6.23 11.09 8.52
CA ASP A 21 5.93 12.41 9.08
C ASP A 21 7.20 13.28 9.22
N ILE A 22 8.32 12.67 9.64
CA ILE A 22 9.61 13.37 9.80
C ILE A 22 10.18 13.79 8.43
N LEU A 23 10.07 12.94 7.41
CA LEU A 23 10.53 13.29 6.08
C LEU A 23 9.67 14.40 5.48
N PHE A 24 8.34 14.33 5.59
CA PHE A 24 7.46 15.41 5.15
C PHE A 24 7.78 16.74 5.87
N GLN A 25 8.06 16.71 7.17
CA GLN A 25 8.46 17.92 7.90
C GLN A 25 9.81 18.48 7.44
N LYS A 26 10.80 17.62 7.23
CA LYS A 26 12.12 18.02 6.70
C LYS A 26 12.02 18.59 5.29
N VAL A 27 11.10 18.07 4.49
CA VAL A 27 10.79 18.54 3.15
C VAL A 27 10.20 19.95 3.18
N GLU A 28 9.23 20.21 4.06
CA GLU A 28 8.69 21.57 4.26
C GLU A 28 9.78 22.55 4.71
N ASP A 29 10.62 22.13 5.66
CA ASP A 29 11.74 22.93 6.18
C ASP A 29 12.80 23.25 5.10
N ALA A 30 13.08 22.31 4.19
CA ALA A 30 14.02 22.51 3.09
C ALA A 30 13.52 23.50 2.03
N LEU A 31 12.19 23.59 1.86
CA LEU A 31 11.57 24.61 1.00
C LEU A 31 11.66 26.02 1.60
N GLU A 32 11.70 26.15 2.93
CA GLU A 32 11.76 27.45 3.61
C GLU A 32 13.18 27.97 3.86
N LYS A 33 14.18 27.11 4.05
CA LYS A 33 15.55 27.51 4.42
C LYS A 33 16.47 27.71 3.21
N GLY A 34 16.48 28.94 2.69
CA GLY A 34 17.46 29.40 1.71
C GLY A 34 18.90 29.51 2.26
N CYS A 35 19.64 28.40 2.29
CA CYS A 35 21.10 28.43 2.42
C CYS A 35 21.73 28.56 1.03
N ASN A 36 22.44 29.64 0.75
CA ASN A 36 22.92 30.03 -0.60
C ASN A 36 24.13 29.23 -1.12
N ASP A 37 24.47 28.07 -0.53
CA ASP A 37 25.56 27.22 -1.03
C ASP A 37 25.00 26.12 -1.96
N PRO A 38 25.26 26.19 -3.27
CA PRO A 38 24.70 25.27 -4.25
C PRO A 38 25.21 23.83 -4.09
N GLU A 39 26.45 23.60 -3.64
CA GLU A 39 26.97 22.24 -3.42
C GLU A 39 26.26 21.59 -2.23
N TYR A 40 26.04 22.35 -1.16
CA TYR A 40 25.32 21.88 0.02
C TYR A 40 23.84 21.57 -0.29
N GLN A 41 23.19 22.42 -1.08
CA GLN A 41 21.80 22.19 -1.52
C GLN A 41 21.67 20.92 -2.37
N GLN A 42 22.59 20.69 -3.32
CA GLN A 42 22.59 19.49 -4.15
C GLN A 42 22.80 18.22 -3.33
N GLN A 43 23.71 18.23 -2.35
CA GLN A 43 23.94 17.09 -1.45
C GLN A 43 22.71 16.80 -0.58
N GLN A 44 22.08 17.83 -0.02
CA GLN A 44 20.84 17.66 0.74
C GLN A 44 19.71 17.10 -0.11
N GLN A 45 19.57 17.59 -1.34
CA GLN A 45 18.57 17.11 -2.29
C GLN A 45 18.78 15.64 -2.64
N GLN A 46 20.03 15.23 -2.90
CA GLN A 46 20.39 13.82 -3.14
C GLN A 46 20.04 12.95 -1.94
N GLN A 47 20.41 13.39 -0.72
CA GLN A 47 20.08 12.66 0.50
C GLN A 47 18.56 12.50 0.70
N LEU A 48 17.78 13.55 0.43
CA LEU A 48 16.32 13.48 0.53
C LEU A 48 15.73 12.48 -0.46
N ILE A 49 16.25 12.41 -1.68
CA ILE A 49 15.82 11.43 -2.68
C ILE A 49 16.16 10.00 -2.22
N GLU A 50 17.36 9.78 -1.70
CA GLU A 50 17.79 8.48 -1.17
C GLU A 50 16.90 8.04 0.00
N ASP A 51 16.65 8.93 0.96
CA ASP A 51 15.76 8.69 2.10
C ASP A 51 14.33 8.35 1.66
N CYS A 52 13.79 9.08 0.67
CA CYS A 52 12.45 8.80 0.13
C CYS A 52 12.38 7.43 -0.57
N ASN A 53 13.42 7.03 -1.31
CA ASN A 53 13.47 5.74 -1.96
C ASN A 53 13.59 4.59 -0.94
N ALA A 54 14.41 4.77 0.10
CA ALA A 54 14.50 3.81 1.20
C ALA A 54 13.14 3.62 1.88
N LEU A 55 12.43 4.71 2.16
CA LEU A 55 11.08 4.65 2.72
C LEU A 55 10.06 3.99 1.79
N ALA A 56 10.14 4.26 0.49
CA ALA A 56 9.28 3.59 -0.49
C ALA A 56 9.48 2.07 -0.48
N ASN A 57 10.73 1.59 -0.34
CA ASN A 57 11.02 0.16 -0.21
C ASN A 57 10.48 -0.41 1.10
N ASP A 58 10.65 0.30 2.23
CA ASP A 58 10.09 -0.13 3.53
C ASP A 58 8.55 -0.26 3.47
N ILE A 59 7.88 0.66 2.75
CA ILE A 59 6.43 0.60 2.51
C ILE A 59 6.07 -0.61 1.65
N GLU A 60 6.84 -0.93 0.61
CA GLU A 60 6.61 -2.12 -0.23
C GLU A 60 6.69 -3.40 0.59
N ASP A 61 7.74 -3.55 1.41
CA ASP A 61 7.91 -4.70 2.29
C ASP A 61 6.75 -4.82 3.28
N GLU A 62 6.28 -3.69 3.83
CA GLU A 62 5.15 -3.67 4.75
C GLU A 62 3.83 -4.07 4.06
N ILE A 63 3.60 -3.63 2.82
CA ILE A 63 2.43 -4.03 2.02
C ILE A 63 2.43 -5.55 1.81
N VAL A 64 3.58 -6.18 1.54
CA VAL A 64 3.68 -7.63 1.37
C VAL A 64 3.29 -8.37 2.65
N VAL A 65 3.79 -7.93 3.80
CA VAL A 65 3.45 -8.53 5.10
C VAL A 65 1.95 -8.43 5.39
N ILE A 66 1.34 -7.27 5.15
CA ILE A 66 -0.10 -7.09 5.38
C ILE A 66 -0.91 -7.90 4.37
N HIS A 67 -0.46 -8.02 3.12
CA HIS A 67 -1.10 -8.85 2.12
C HIS A 67 -1.14 -10.32 2.52
N ASP A 68 -0.04 -10.86 3.04
CA ASP A 68 -0.01 -12.24 3.55
C ASP A 68 -1.06 -12.44 4.66
N PHE A 69 -1.19 -11.47 5.57
CA PHE A 69 -2.24 -11.51 6.60
C PHE A 69 -3.67 -11.47 6.03
N ILE A 70 -3.94 -10.60 5.05
CA ILE A 70 -5.25 -10.50 4.39
C ILE A 70 -5.56 -11.82 3.69
N ARG A 71 -4.60 -12.39 2.96
CA ARG A 71 -4.74 -13.68 2.26
C ARG A 71 -5.09 -14.79 3.25
N ASP A 72 -4.32 -14.92 4.33
CA ASP A 72 -4.49 -16.02 5.28
C ASP A 72 -5.89 -16.01 5.92
N LYS A 73 -6.46 -14.82 6.17
CA LYS A 73 -7.83 -14.67 6.68
C LYS A 73 -8.88 -14.83 5.59
N TYR A 74 -8.73 -14.14 4.47
CA TYR A 74 -9.76 -14.07 3.42
C TYR A 74 -9.81 -15.33 2.55
N GLY A 75 -8.72 -16.11 2.51
CA GLY A 75 -8.65 -17.40 1.84
C GLY A 75 -9.64 -18.42 2.38
N LEU A 76 -10.13 -18.27 3.63
CA LEU A 76 -11.22 -19.10 4.16
C LEU A 76 -12.55 -18.88 3.41
N LYS A 77 -12.78 -17.67 2.90
CA LYS A 77 -13.97 -17.30 2.13
C LYS A 77 -13.77 -17.47 0.63
N PHE A 78 -12.62 -17.07 0.11
CA PHE A 78 -12.37 -17.08 -1.33
C PHE A 78 -10.91 -17.46 -1.63
N PRO A 79 -10.54 -18.75 -1.49
CA PRO A 79 -9.15 -19.20 -1.62
C PRO A 79 -8.58 -18.98 -3.02
N GLU A 80 -9.41 -19.06 -4.06
CA GLU A 80 -8.95 -18.91 -5.44
C GLU A 80 -8.52 -17.47 -5.78
N LEU A 81 -8.96 -16.47 -5.01
CA LEU A 81 -8.71 -15.05 -5.31
C LEU A 81 -7.21 -14.73 -5.38
N GLU A 82 -6.38 -15.39 -4.57
CA GLU A 82 -4.91 -15.16 -4.57
C GLU A 82 -4.31 -15.50 -5.94
N SER A 83 -4.74 -16.60 -6.55
CA SER A 83 -4.24 -17.03 -7.85
C SER A 83 -4.73 -16.14 -9.00
N LEU A 84 -5.88 -15.48 -8.82
CA LEU A 84 -6.49 -14.60 -9.81
C LEU A 84 -5.93 -13.18 -9.76
N VAL A 85 -5.53 -12.71 -8.58
CA VAL A 85 -5.09 -11.34 -8.35
C VAL A 85 -3.78 -11.36 -7.54
N PRO A 86 -2.62 -11.41 -8.23
CA PRO A 86 -1.33 -11.49 -7.57
C PRO A 86 -0.82 -10.15 -7.02
N ASP A 87 -1.37 -9.02 -7.50
CA ASP A 87 -0.98 -7.70 -7.00
C ASP A 87 -1.59 -7.43 -5.62
N PRO A 88 -0.77 -7.13 -4.59
CA PRO A 88 -1.25 -6.91 -3.23
C PRO A 88 -2.28 -5.79 -3.06
N VAL A 89 -2.12 -4.70 -3.81
CA VAL A 89 -2.97 -3.51 -3.68
C VAL A 89 -4.33 -3.79 -4.34
N ASP A 90 -4.34 -4.37 -5.53
CA ASP A 90 -5.57 -4.76 -6.21
C ASP A 90 -6.30 -5.87 -5.47
N TYR A 91 -5.58 -6.84 -4.89
CA TYR A 91 -6.16 -7.86 -4.01
C TYR A 91 -6.90 -7.19 -2.84
N ALA A 92 -6.26 -6.26 -2.13
CA ALA A 92 -6.89 -5.53 -1.03
C ALA A 92 -8.13 -4.72 -1.48
N ARG A 93 -8.10 -4.07 -2.66
CA ARG A 93 -9.27 -3.35 -3.20
C ARG A 93 -10.45 -4.28 -3.45
N ILE A 94 -10.19 -5.46 -4.01
CA ILE A 94 -11.23 -6.42 -4.38
C ILE A 94 -11.80 -7.07 -3.13
N VAL A 95 -10.95 -7.51 -2.19
CA VAL A 95 -11.38 -8.03 -0.89
C VAL A 95 -12.28 -7.02 -0.19
N LYS A 96 -11.89 -5.75 -0.17
CA LYS A 96 -12.70 -4.68 0.42
C LYS A 96 -14.02 -4.46 -0.31
N ARG A 97 -14.03 -4.54 -1.64
CA ARG A 97 -15.25 -4.36 -2.46
C ARG A 97 -16.23 -5.52 -2.31
N ILE A 98 -15.73 -6.75 -2.26
CA ILE A 98 -16.56 -7.96 -2.10
C ILE A 98 -17.05 -8.10 -0.65
N GLY A 99 -16.16 -7.88 0.32
CA GLY A 99 -16.45 -8.09 1.74
C GLY A 99 -16.93 -9.51 2.01
N ASN A 100 -18.09 -9.66 2.66
CA ASN A 100 -18.71 -10.94 2.95
C ASN A 100 -19.80 -11.36 1.95
N GLU A 101 -19.97 -10.64 0.84
CA GLU A 101 -20.96 -11.03 -0.18
C GLU A 101 -20.55 -12.34 -0.86
N MET A 102 -21.53 -13.24 -1.00
CA MET A 102 -21.37 -14.55 -1.65
C MET A 102 -21.87 -14.51 -3.08
N ASP A 103 -22.79 -13.59 -3.39
CA ASP A 103 -23.32 -13.34 -4.72
C ASP A 103 -22.61 -12.14 -5.38
N LEU A 104 -21.54 -12.43 -6.12
CA LEU A 104 -20.77 -11.37 -6.80
C LEU A 104 -21.55 -10.63 -7.90
N THR A 105 -22.74 -11.10 -8.30
CA THR A 105 -23.59 -10.31 -9.21
C THR A 105 -24.13 -9.03 -8.56
N LYS A 106 -24.12 -8.96 -7.23
CA LYS A 106 -24.51 -7.77 -6.45
C LYS A 106 -23.33 -6.84 -6.18
N VAL A 107 -22.12 -7.27 -6.51
CA VAL A 107 -20.90 -6.51 -6.27
C VAL A 107 -20.46 -5.90 -7.59
N ASP A 108 -20.43 -4.57 -7.62
CA ASP A 108 -19.86 -3.85 -8.75
C ASP A 108 -18.32 -3.89 -8.69
N LEU A 109 -17.73 -4.73 -9.55
CA LEU A 109 -16.29 -4.85 -9.75
C LEU A 109 -15.78 -3.98 -10.93
N GLU A 110 -16.66 -3.23 -11.59
CA GLU A 110 -16.25 -2.37 -12.70
C GLU A 110 -15.27 -1.29 -12.22
N GLY A 111 -14.24 -1.03 -13.04
CA GLY A 111 -13.22 -0.03 -12.73
C GLY A 111 -12.16 -0.46 -11.70
N LEU A 112 -12.34 -1.58 -11.00
CA LEU A 112 -11.30 -2.16 -10.13
C LEU A 112 -10.37 -3.10 -10.90
N LEU A 113 -10.91 -3.84 -11.87
CA LEU A 113 -10.17 -4.80 -12.67
C LEU A 113 -10.49 -4.64 -14.16
N PRO A 114 -9.58 -5.04 -15.05
CA PRO A 114 -9.90 -5.26 -16.45
C PRO A 114 -11.07 -6.25 -16.58
N SER A 115 -12.01 -5.99 -17.49
CA SER A 115 -13.22 -6.80 -17.66
C SER A 115 -12.99 -8.32 -17.77
N PRO A 116 -11.93 -8.83 -18.46
CA PRO A 116 -11.66 -10.26 -18.49
C PRO A 116 -11.39 -10.85 -17.11
N VAL A 117 -10.64 -10.14 -16.25
CA VAL A 117 -10.29 -10.60 -14.90
C VAL A 117 -11.52 -10.55 -14.00
N ALA A 118 -12.30 -9.47 -14.06
CA ALA A 118 -13.53 -9.35 -13.29
C ALA A 118 -14.51 -10.50 -13.58
N MET A 119 -14.69 -10.86 -14.87
CA MET A 119 -15.52 -11.99 -15.27
C MET A 119 -15.02 -13.32 -14.68
N VAL A 120 -13.71 -13.59 -14.76
CA VAL A 120 -13.12 -14.82 -14.20
C VAL A 120 -13.28 -14.87 -12.68
N VAL A 121 -13.12 -13.74 -11.98
CA VAL A 121 -13.35 -13.64 -10.53
C VAL A 121 -14.82 -13.94 -10.21
N SER A 122 -15.77 -13.34 -10.93
CA SER A 122 -17.21 -13.60 -10.73
C SER A 122 -17.59 -15.06 -10.97
N ILE A 123 -17.07 -15.68 -12.04
CA ILE A 123 -17.34 -17.09 -12.34
C ILE A 123 -16.75 -17.98 -11.24
N THR A 124 -15.49 -17.76 -10.88
CA THR A 124 -14.81 -18.58 -9.87
C THR A 124 -15.49 -18.46 -8.51
N ALA A 125 -15.94 -17.25 -8.13
CA ALA A 125 -16.67 -17.05 -6.88
C ALA A 125 -18.01 -17.78 -6.83
N SER A 126 -18.68 -17.98 -7.98
CA SER A 126 -19.95 -18.74 -8.02
C SER A 126 -19.77 -20.24 -7.74
N THR A 127 -18.56 -20.75 -7.91
CA THR A 127 -18.19 -22.15 -7.66
C THR A 127 -17.20 -22.33 -6.50
N THR A 128 -16.87 -21.25 -5.79
CA THR A 128 -15.94 -21.32 -4.65
C THR A 128 -16.55 -22.13 -3.51
N SER A 129 -15.69 -22.85 -2.79
CA SER A 129 -16.10 -23.69 -1.65
C SER A 129 -16.03 -22.96 -0.32
N GLY A 130 -15.61 -21.70 -0.30
CA GLY A 130 -15.39 -20.95 0.94
C GLY A 130 -16.68 -20.52 1.62
N GLU A 131 -16.55 -20.12 2.89
CA GLU A 131 -17.67 -19.71 3.74
C GLU A 131 -17.55 -18.24 4.15
N PRO A 132 -18.67 -17.56 4.47
CA PRO A 132 -18.62 -16.20 4.99
C PRO A 132 -17.75 -16.11 6.25
N LEU A 133 -16.93 -15.06 6.34
CA LEU A 133 -16.10 -14.85 7.52
C LEU A 133 -16.96 -14.41 8.71
N ALA A 134 -16.53 -14.76 9.93
CA ALA A 134 -17.11 -14.17 11.13
C ALA A 134 -16.92 -12.64 11.12
N GLU A 135 -17.89 -11.89 11.66
CA GLU A 135 -17.85 -10.42 11.60
C GLU A 135 -16.55 -9.81 12.14
N GLN A 136 -16.01 -10.37 13.21
CA GLN A 136 -14.75 -9.90 13.79
C GLN A 136 -13.57 -10.11 12.84
N ALA A 137 -13.49 -11.30 12.23
CA ALA A 137 -12.45 -11.61 11.25
C ALA A 137 -12.59 -10.72 10.00
N LEU A 138 -13.82 -10.50 9.51
CA LEU A 138 -14.08 -9.59 8.41
C LEU A 138 -13.62 -8.17 8.74
N ARG A 139 -13.96 -7.64 9.92
CA ARG A 139 -13.55 -6.28 10.33
C ARG A 139 -12.03 -6.14 10.31
N GLU A 140 -11.31 -7.09 10.90
CA GLU A 140 -9.84 -7.10 10.91
C GLU A 140 -9.25 -7.19 9.50
N THR A 141 -9.83 -8.01 8.63
CA THR A 141 -9.41 -8.11 7.23
C THR A 141 -9.63 -6.80 6.48
N ILE A 142 -10.79 -6.15 6.64
CA ILE A 142 -11.10 -4.87 5.98
C ILE A 142 -10.19 -3.75 6.48
N GLU A 143 -9.89 -3.71 7.79
CA GLU A 143 -8.95 -2.75 8.36
C GLU A 143 -7.53 -2.93 7.78
N ALA A 144 -7.09 -4.18 7.63
CA ALA A 144 -5.83 -4.49 6.96
C ALA A 144 -5.84 -4.05 5.48
N CYS A 145 -6.95 -4.25 4.75
CA CYS A 145 -7.10 -3.73 3.39
C CYS A 145 -6.98 -2.20 3.34
N ASP A 146 -7.66 -1.49 4.26
CA ASP A 146 -7.58 -0.03 4.35
C ASP A 146 -6.15 0.46 4.57
N ARG A 147 -5.39 -0.29 5.37
CA ARG A 147 -3.98 0.00 5.60
C ARG A 147 -3.14 -0.14 4.33
N VAL A 148 -3.30 -1.23 3.58
CA VAL A 148 -2.60 -1.40 2.28
C VAL A 148 -2.88 -0.23 1.35
N LEU A 149 -4.15 0.21 1.25
CA LEU A 149 -4.53 1.34 0.40
C LEU A 149 -3.94 2.67 0.87
N SER A 150 -3.84 2.87 2.19
CA SER A 150 -3.19 4.06 2.76
C SER A 150 -1.70 4.09 2.46
N LEU A 151 -1.02 2.94 2.58
CA LEU A 151 0.40 2.78 2.27
C LEU A 151 0.68 2.99 0.77
N ASP A 152 -0.14 2.43 -0.12
CA ASP A 152 -0.06 2.67 -1.57
C ASP A 152 -0.20 4.16 -1.91
N SER A 153 -1.14 4.86 -1.25
CA SER A 153 -1.32 6.31 -1.42
C SER A 153 -0.10 7.11 -0.92
N ALA A 154 0.47 6.74 0.23
CA ALA A 154 1.68 7.37 0.75
C ALA A 154 2.88 7.17 -0.19
N LYS A 155 3.06 5.94 -0.71
CA LYS A 155 4.11 5.61 -1.68
C LYS A 155 4.00 6.46 -2.96
N LYS A 156 2.78 6.64 -3.49
CA LYS A 156 2.54 7.52 -4.66
C LYS A 156 2.97 8.96 -4.39
N LYS A 157 2.62 9.51 -3.23
CA LYS A 157 3.05 10.86 -2.83
C LYS A 157 4.57 10.99 -2.74
N LEU A 158 5.25 9.97 -2.22
CA LEU A 158 6.72 9.94 -2.19
C LEU A 158 7.32 9.92 -3.60
N ALA A 159 6.75 9.13 -4.51
CA ALA A 159 7.19 9.07 -5.90
C ALA A 159 7.02 10.43 -6.61
N ASP A 160 5.85 11.05 -6.49
CA ASP A 160 5.55 12.38 -7.05
C ASP A 160 6.51 13.44 -6.49
N PHE A 161 6.84 13.34 -5.20
CA PHE A 161 7.79 14.24 -4.55
C PHE A 161 9.22 14.05 -5.06
N VAL A 162 9.69 12.81 -5.20
CA VAL A 162 11.03 12.51 -5.74
C VAL A 162 11.14 13.02 -7.18
N GLU A 163 10.10 12.87 -7.99
CA GLU A 163 10.05 13.41 -9.35
C GLU A 163 10.12 14.94 -9.36
N THR A 164 9.29 15.60 -8.54
CA THR A 164 9.27 17.06 -8.41
C THR A 164 10.62 17.61 -7.94
N THR A 165 11.21 16.97 -6.94
CA THR A 165 12.52 17.33 -6.38
C THR A 165 13.60 17.19 -7.44
N ARG A 166 13.64 16.08 -8.20
CA ARG A 166 14.62 15.87 -9.28
C ARG A 166 14.50 16.95 -10.36
N ARG A 167 13.28 17.37 -10.70
CA ARG A 167 13.04 18.42 -11.71
C ARG A 167 13.55 19.79 -11.26
N ILE A 168 13.29 20.19 -10.01
CA ILE A 168 13.75 21.49 -9.47
C ILE A 168 15.27 21.61 -9.52
N GLY A 169 16.02 20.55 -9.18
CA GLY A 169 17.48 20.57 -9.28
C GLY A 169 18.02 20.69 -10.71
N SER A 170 17.28 20.20 -11.70
CA SER A 170 17.63 20.33 -13.12
C SER A 170 17.43 21.76 -13.64
N ASP A 171 16.36 22.44 -13.21
CA ASP A 171 16.04 23.80 -13.66
C ASP A 171 16.92 24.87 -12.98
N ALA A 172 17.44 24.60 -11.78
CA ALA A 172 18.37 25.49 -11.07
C ALA A 172 19.80 25.53 -11.67
N SER A 173 20.08 24.69 -12.67
CA SER A 173 21.38 24.57 -13.34
C SER A 173 21.49 25.34 -14.67
N LEU A 174 20.47 26.14 -15.02
CA LEU A 174 20.40 27.01 -16.22
C LEU A 174 20.35 28.49 -15.83
#